data_AF-A0A2U7P9E7-F1
#
_entry.id   AF-A0A2U7P9E7-F1
#
_cell.length_a   1.000
_cell.length_b   1.000
_cell.length_c   1.000
_cell.angle_alpha   90.00
_cell.angle_beta   90.00
_cell.angle_gamma   90.00
#
_symmetry.space_group_name_H-M   'P 1'
#
loop_
_entity.id
_entity.type
_entity.pdbx_description
1 polymer ?
#
loop_
_entity_poly.entity_id
_entity_poly.type
_entity_poly.pdbx_seq_one_letter_code
_entity_poly.pdbx_strand_id
1 'polypeptide(L)'
;MRYLGKILKSKKTVFNYDDIKNILGIENKNTIKKFFERAVKEGIFINIYKGLYAFEDFDLFELAIKIKKNSYISFETVLKKEQIIFQDYGNTVFLASDNSLKKKKNNVNFEYLKIKNSILLNPLGLINKGKYIIASKERAICDRIYLTKNYYFDDLQQVDFEKLEEISKIYNKRVILEVKKIINDR
;
A
#
# COMPACT_ATOMS: atom_id res chain seq x y z
N MET A 1 -4.96 14.16 -27.14
CA MET A 1 -5.38 12.72 -27.10
C MET A 1 -6.89 12.55 -26.78
N ARG A 2 -7.71 11.92 -27.66
CA ARG A 2 -9.20 11.80 -27.57
C ARG A 2 -9.76 11.24 -26.24
N TYR A 3 -8.95 10.53 -25.45
CA TYR A 3 -9.40 9.79 -24.26
C TYR A 3 -8.93 10.36 -22.92
N LEU A 4 -8.15 11.45 -22.93
CA LEU A 4 -7.52 11.98 -21.72
C LEU A 4 -8.53 12.35 -20.62
N GLY A 5 -9.67 12.94 -21.00
CA GLY A 5 -10.72 13.30 -20.04
C GLY A 5 -11.30 12.11 -19.25
N LYS A 6 -11.39 10.91 -19.86
CA LYS A 6 -11.85 9.70 -19.15
C LYS A 6 -10.80 9.21 -18.14
N ILE A 7 -9.53 9.32 -18.50
CA ILE A 7 -8.40 8.91 -17.65
C ILE A 7 -8.33 9.83 -16.42
N LEU A 8 -8.40 11.15 -16.63
CA LEU A 8 -8.38 12.12 -15.53
C LEU A 8 -9.57 11.93 -14.57
N LYS A 9 -10.77 11.63 -15.10
CA LYS A 9 -11.95 11.32 -14.28
C LYS A 9 -11.77 10.08 -13.38
N SER A 10 -10.89 9.14 -13.75
CA SER A 10 -10.63 7.95 -12.93
C SER A 10 -9.90 8.26 -11.63
N LYS A 11 -9.28 9.45 -11.52
CA LYS A 11 -8.36 9.87 -10.45
C LYS A 11 -7.12 8.98 -10.29
N LYS A 12 -7.01 7.85 -10.97
CA LYS A 12 -5.81 7.00 -10.96
C LYS A 12 -4.62 7.74 -11.55
N THR A 13 -3.43 7.38 -11.10
CA THR A 13 -2.18 7.95 -11.57
C THR A 13 -1.21 6.90 -12.10
N VAL A 14 -1.46 5.62 -11.80
CA VAL A 14 -0.69 4.48 -12.29
C VAL A 14 -1.62 3.48 -12.97
N PHE A 15 -1.28 3.11 -14.20
CA PHE A 15 -2.13 2.37 -15.10
C PHE A 15 -1.41 1.13 -15.63
N ASN A 16 -2.10 0.00 -15.59
CA ASN A 16 -1.75 -1.18 -16.36
C ASN A 16 -2.71 -1.32 -17.55
N TYR A 17 -2.53 -2.40 -18.31
CA TYR A 17 -3.39 -2.73 -19.44
C TYR A 17 -4.88 -2.83 -19.06
N ASP A 18 -5.18 -3.50 -17.95
CA ASP A 18 -6.56 -3.74 -17.50
C ASP A 18 -7.25 -2.44 -17.07
N ASP A 19 -6.51 -1.49 -16.48
CA ASP A 19 -7.06 -0.18 -16.15
C ASP A 19 -7.52 0.56 -17.41
N ILE A 20 -6.69 0.58 -18.47
CA ILE A 20 -7.06 1.24 -19.73
C ILE A 20 -8.20 0.52 -20.43
N LYS A 21 -8.20 -0.82 -20.42
CA LYS A 21 -9.35 -1.61 -20.91
C LYS A 21 -10.65 -1.16 -20.24
N ASN A 22 -10.65 -1.09 -18.92
CA ASN A 22 -11.85 -0.75 -18.14
C ASN A 22 -12.25 0.72 -18.28
N ILE A 23 -11.30 1.66 -18.27
CA ILE A 23 -11.59 3.10 -18.35
C ILE A 23 -12.07 3.51 -19.75
N LEU A 24 -11.49 2.92 -20.80
CA LEU A 24 -11.77 3.31 -22.19
C LEU A 24 -12.80 2.42 -22.87
N GLY A 25 -13.09 1.24 -22.33
CA GLY A 25 -13.97 0.24 -22.95
C GLY A 25 -13.33 -0.40 -24.19
N ILE A 26 -12.00 -0.49 -24.24
CA ILE A 26 -11.25 -1.01 -25.40
C ILE A 26 -10.77 -2.42 -25.08
N GLU A 27 -11.24 -3.43 -25.81
CA GLU A 27 -10.82 -4.81 -25.57
C GLU A 27 -9.55 -5.21 -26.34
N ASN A 28 -9.30 -4.56 -27.48
CA ASN A 28 -8.23 -4.92 -28.39
C ASN A 28 -6.83 -4.57 -27.82
N LYS A 29 -5.99 -5.60 -27.66
CA LYS A 29 -4.60 -5.49 -27.15
C LYS A 29 -3.71 -4.57 -27.95
N ASN A 30 -3.77 -4.64 -29.27
CA ASN A 30 -2.95 -3.80 -30.13
C ASN A 30 -3.37 -2.34 -30.02
N THR A 31 -4.67 -2.05 -29.87
CA THR A 31 -5.18 -0.69 -29.68
C THR A 31 -4.69 -0.08 -28.37
N ILE A 32 -4.74 -0.82 -27.25
CA ILE A 32 -4.24 -0.34 -25.95
C ILE A 32 -2.73 -0.16 -25.97
N LYS A 33 -1.99 -1.06 -26.63
CA LYS A 33 -0.54 -0.92 -26.80
C LYS A 33 -0.19 0.37 -27.54
N LYS A 34 -0.81 0.61 -28.70
CA LYS A 34 -0.64 1.85 -29.48
C LYS A 34 -1.04 3.09 -28.70
N PHE A 35 -2.07 2.98 -27.85
CA PHE A 35 -2.47 4.06 -26.96
C PHE A 35 -1.34 4.44 -25.98
N PHE A 36 -0.73 3.47 -25.30
CA PHE A 36 0.39 3.73 -24.39
C PHE A 36 1.63 4.25 -25.13
N GLU A 37 1.98 3.66 -26.29
CA GLU A 37 3.10 4.13 -27.13
C GLU A 37 2.92 5.61 -27.50
N ARG A 38 1.72 5.99 -27.94
CA ARG A 38 1.41 7.39 -28.23
C ARG A 38 1.47 8.27 -26.98
N ALA A 39 0.92 7.82 -25.86
CA ALA A 39 0.90 8.58 -24.62
C ALA A 39 2.31 8.85 -24.07
N VAL A 40 3.20 7.87 -24.18
CA VAL A 40 4.62 8.04 -23.81
C VAL A 40 5.32 8.97 -24.79
N LYS A 41 5.07 8.84 -26.10
CA LYS A 41 5.64 9.74 -27.12
C LYS A 41 5.19 11.19 -26.95
N GLU A 42 3.94 11.40 -26.53
CA GLU A 42 3.36 12.73 -26.24
C GLU A 42 3.78 13.27 -24.85
N GLY A 43 4.56 12.53 -24.06
CA GLY A 43 5.01 12.94 -22.72
C GLY A 43 3.92 12.92 -21.64
N ILE A 44 2.74 12.35 -21.93
CA ILE A 44 1.64 12.27 -20.98
C ILE A 44 1.89 11.18 -19.93
N PHE A 45 2.51 10.08 -20.35
CA PHE A 45 2.86 8.99 -19.45
C PHE A 45 4.36 8.68 -19.48
N ILE A 46 4.87 8.29 -18.32
CA ILE A 46 6.16 7.64 -18.18
C ILE A 46 5.97 6.13 -18.05
N ASN A 47 6.87 5.35 -18.65
CA ASN A 47 6.95 3.91 -18.40
C ASN A 47 7.69 3.69 -17.07
N ILE A 48 6.93 3.51 -16.00
CA ILE A 48 7.48 3.52 -14.64
C ILE A 48 7.92 2.14 -14.17
N TYR A 49 7.31 1.07 -14.67
CA TYR A 49 7.67 -0.30 -14.33
C TYR A 49 7.13 -1.24 -15.41
N LYS A 50 7.63 -2.48 -15.50
CA LYS A 50 7.23 -3.44 -16.55
C LYS A 50 5.71 -3.57 -16.67
N GLY A 51 5.15 -2.98 -17.75
CA GLY A 51 3.70 -2.99 -18.01
C GLY A 51 2.87 -2.01 -17.19
N LEU A 52 3.51 -1.10 -16.45
CA LEU A 52 2.91 -0.01 -15.69
C LEU A 52 3.35 1.33 -16.28
N TYR A 53 2.37 2.19 -16.50
CA TYR A 53 2.53 3.53 -17.03
C TYR A 53 1.94 4.51 -16.02
N ALA A 54 2.53 5.68 -15.86
CA ALA A 54 2.07 6.64 -14.86
C ALA A 54 2.14 8.08 -15.38
N PHE A 55 1.36 8.98 -14.78
CA PHE A 55 1.66 10.40 -14.89
C PHE A 55 3.00 10.72 -14.21
N GLU A 56 3.61 11.88 -14.49
CA GLU A 56 4.85 12.28 -13.84
C GLU A 56 4.67 12.46 -12.32
N ASP A 57 3.52 13.01 -11.90
CA ASP A 57 3.14 13.31 -10.51
C ASP A 57 2.35 12.17 -9.84
N PHE A 58 2.73 10.93 -10.13
CA PHE A 58 1.99 9.76 -9.68
C PHE A 58 2.01 9.53 -8.16
N ASP A 59 0.96 8.86 -7.68
CA ASP A 59 0.83 8.42 -6.29
C ASP A 59 1.72 7.20 -6.03
N LEU A 60 2.68 7.37 -5.12
CA LEU A 60 3.67 6.35 -4.79
C LEU A 60 3.05 5.09 -4.17
N PHE A 61 1.97 5.21 -3.41
CA PHE A 61 1.28 4.07 -2.82
C PHE A 61 0.47 3.31 -3.87
N GLU A 62 -0.12 4.02 -4.84
CA GLU A 62 -0.74 3.38 -5.99
C GLU A 62 0.29 2.55 -6.79
N LEU A 63 1.49 3.10 -7.02
CA LEU A 63 2.57 2.35 -7.67
C LEU A 63 2.97 1.10 -6.88
N ALA A 64 3.14 1.21 -5.56
CA ALA A 64 3.54 0.10 -4.70
C ALA A 64 2.56 -1.09 -4.81
N ILE A 65 1.25 -0.82 -4.74
CA ILE A 65 0.22 -1.85 -4.88
C ILE A 65 0.17 -2.41 -6.31
N LYS A 66 0.41 -1.59 -7.33
CA LYS A 66 0.44 -2.06 -8.72
C LYS A 66 1.63 -2.97 -9.02
N ILE A 67 2.77 -2.74 -8.38
CA ILE A 67 3.95 -3.62 -8.49
C ILE A 67 3.63 -4.99 -7.88
N LYS A 68 2.89 -5.04 -6.77
CA LYS A 68 2.49 -6.28 -6.12
C LYS A 68 1.04 -6.25 -5.61
N LYS A 69 0.13 -6.81 -6.41
CA LYS A 69 -1.33 -6.71 -6.19
C LYS A 69 -1.82 -7.26 -4.84
N ASN A 70 -1.25 -8.36 -4.35
CA ASN A 70 -1.64 -8.99 -3.08
C ASN A 70 -0.91 -8.35 -1.89
N SER A 71 -1.10 -7.05 -1.72
CA SER A 71 -0.49 -6.29 -0.63
C SER A 71 -1.34 -5.10 -0.19
N TYR A 72 -1.01 -4.51 0.96
CA TYR A 72 -1.53 -3.23 1.41
C TYR A 72 -0.44 -2.42 2.13
N ILE A 73 -0.55 -1.09 2.13
CA ILE A 73 0.41 -0.18 2.79
C ILE A 73 0.27 -0.32 4.32
N SER A 74 1.37 -0.59 5.03
CA SER A 74 1.35 -0.82 6.48
C SER A 74 2.71 -0.48 7.13
N PHE A 75 2.94 -1.05 8.33
CA PHE A 75 4.18 -0.99 9.10
C PHE A 75 4.71 0.43 9.25
N GLU A 76 6.02 0.64 9.12
CA GLU A 76 6.70 1.90 9.31
C GLU A 76 6.11 3.02 8.44
N THR A 77 5.59 2.71 7.24
CA THR A 77 4.92 3.70 6.38
C THR A 77 3.73 4.34 7.08
N VAL A 78 2.87 3.52 7.67
CA VAL A 78 1.66 3.99 8.36
C VAL A 78 2.02 4.52 9.73
N LEU A 79 2.87 3.82 10.48
CA LEU A 79 3.28 4.25 11.81
C LEU A 79 3.94 5.63 11.79
N LYS A 80 4.85 5.90 10.84
CA LYS A 80 5.47 7.22 10.68
C LYS A 80 4.46 8.27 10.24
N LYS A 81 3.58 7.94 9.29
CA LYS A 81 2.52 8.85 8.82
C LYS A 81 1.57 9.26 9.93
N GLU A 82 1.28 8.35 10.85
CA GLU A 82 0.36 8.54 11.97
C GLU A 82 1.08 8.99 13.25
N GLN A 83 2.36 9.37 13.14
CA GLN A 83 3.22 9.87 14.22
C GLN A 83 3.39 8.90 15.40
N ILE A 84 3.25 7.59 15.16
CA ILE A 84 3.46 6.54 16.17
C ILE A 84 4.94 6.21 16.35
N ILE A 85 5.74 6.41 15.30
CA ILE A 85 7.20 6.26 15.33
C ILE A 85 7.89 7.44 14.64
N PHE A 86 9.09 7.76 15.10
CA PHE A 86 9.93 8.83 14.55
C PHE A 86 11.23 8.32 13.90
N GLN A 87 11.52 7.01 14.03
CA GLN A 87 12.69 6.41 13.39
C GLN A 87 12.68 6.63 11.87
N ASP A 88 13.84 7.03 11.33
CA ASP A 88 14.00 7.17 9.89
C ASP A 88 14.38 5.84 9.22
N TYR A 89 13.59 5.45 8.23
CA TYR A 89 13.80 4.27 7.38
C TYR A 89 14.16 4.66 5.94
N GLY A 90 14.63 5.90 5.77
CA GLY A 90 14.93 6.49 4.48
C GLY A 90 13.70 6.56 3.57
N ASN A 91 13.94 6.58 2.26
CA ASN A 91 12.89 6.63 1.26
C ASN A 91 12.31 5.22 0.98
N THR A 92 11.64 4.63 1.97
CA THR A 92 11.12 3.26 1.92
C THR A 92 9.62 3.22 2.16
N VAL A 93 8.89 2.54 1.28
CA VAL A 93 7.47 2.20 1.44
C VAL A 93 7.37 0.73 1.85
N PHE A 94 6.84 0.50 3.05
CA PHE A 94 6.58 -0.80 3.63
C PHE A 94 5.13 -1.26 3.39
N LEU A 95 4.97 -2.52 3.01
CA LEU A 95 3.70 -3.14 2.67
C LEU A 95 3.58 -4.53 3.28
N ALA A 96 2.40 -4.86 3.79
CA ALA A 96 2.06 -6.23 4.16
C ALA A 96 1.67 -7.03 2.92
N SER A 97 2.13 -8.28 2.82
CA SER A 97 2.01 -9.05 1.58
C SER A 97 1.96 -10.56 1.78
N ASP A 98 1.54 -11.30 0.75
CA ASP A 98 1.54 -12.77 0.68
C ASP A 98 2.94 -13.42 0.63
N ASN A 99 3.97 -12.69 0.17
CA ASN A 99 5.36 -13.09 0.27
C ASN A 99 6.31 -11.90 0.38
N SER A 100 7.50 -12.16 0.94
CA SER A 100 8.52 -11.13 1.10
C SER A 100 9.16 -10.79 -0.24
N LEU A 101 9.40 -9.51 -0.48
CA LEU A 101 10.05 -8.99 -1.66
C LEU A 101 10.65 -7.63 -1.35
N LYS A 102 11.84 -7.34 -1.89
CA LYS A 102 12.41 -5.98 -1.92
C LYS A 102 12.58 -5.52 -3.36
N LYS A 103 12.19 -4.29 -3.65
CA LYS A 103 12.38 -3.63 -4.95
C LYS A 103 12.88 -2.21 -4.74
N LYS A 104 13.66 -1.70 -5.68
CA LYS A 104 14.08 -0.30 -5.72
C LYS A 104 13.67 0.31 -7.05
N LYS A 105 13.02 1.47 -7.03
CA LYS A 105 12.64 2.21 -8.24
C LYS A 105 12.55 3.71 -7.95
N ASN A 106 13.10 4.54 -8.84
CA ASN A 106 13.10 6.00 -8.72
C ASN A 106 13.57 6.50 -7.34
N ASN A 107 14.67 5.95 -6.83
CA ASN A 107 15.23 6.23 -5.51
C ASN A 107 14.31 5.92 -4.31
N VAL A 108 13.20 5.23 -4.53
CA VAL A 108 12.31 4.69 -3.50
C VAL A 108 12.56 3.18 -3.37
N ASN A 109 12.65 2.70 -2.13
CA ASN A 109 12.61 1.29 -1.81
C ASN A 109 11.18 0.85 -1.52
N PHE A 110 10.79 -0.31 -2.01
CA PHE A 110 9.53 -0.97 -1.67
C PHE A 110 9.86 -2.27 -0.96
N GLU A 111 9.45 -2.37 0.31
CA GLU A 111 9.63 -3.55 1.13
C GLU A 111 8.28 -4.21 1.40
N TYR A 112 8.08 -5.36 0.78
CA TYR A 112 6.91 -6.20 1.00
C TYR A 112 7.29 -7.23 2.05
N LEU A 113 6.59 -7.21 3.18
CA LEU A 113 6.82 -8.11 4.30
C LEU A 113 5.71 -9.17 4.34
N LYS A 114 6.11 -10.43 4.36
CA LYS A 114 5.18 -11.56 4.37
C LYS A 114 4.37 -11.60 5.67
N ILE A 115 3.05 -11.64 5.56
CA ILE A 115 2.14 -12.01 6.64
C ILE A 115 1.27 -13.20 6.22
N LYS A 116 0.62 -13.88 7.18
CA LYS A 116 -0.22 -15.03 6.88
C LYS A 116 -1.45 -14.57 6.07
N ASN A 117 -1.85 -15.35 5.05
CA ASN A 117 -2.99 -14.99 4.19
C ASN A 117 -4.29 -14.75 4.96
N SER A 118 -4.54 -15.49 6.05
CA SER A 118 -5.71 -15.29 6.91
C SER A 118 -5.76 -13.91 7.56
N ILE A 119 -4.59 -13.29 7.80
CA ILE A 119 -4.46 -11.92 8.31
C ILE A 119 -4.52 -10.95 7.13
N LEU A 120 -3.73 -11.21 6.07
CA LEU A 120 -3.63 -10.35 4.87
C LEU A 120 -5.00 -10.05 4.25
N LEU A 121 -5.86 -11.06 4.14
CA LEU A 121 -7.18 -10.97 3.52
C LEU A 121 -8.28 -10.49 4.48
N ASN A 122 -7.97 -10.33 5.78
CA ASN A 122 -8.94 -9.86 6.74
C ASN A 122 -9.13 -8.34 6.61
N PRO A 123 -10.36 -7.85 6.34
CA PRO A 123 -10.62 -6.44 6.09
C PRO A 123 -10.52 -5.55 7.33
N LEU A 124 -10.50 -6.13 8.54
CA LEU A 124 -10.55 -5.36 9.79
C LEU A 124 -9.34 -4.43 9.90
N GLY A 125 -9.61 -3.13 10.08
CA GLY A 125 -8.56 -2.11 10.16
C GLY A 125 -7.89 -1.76 8.82
N LEU A 126 -8.39 -2.25 7.68
CA LEU A 126 -7.95 -1.83 6.33
C LEU A 126 -8.87 -0.72 5.79
N ILE A 127 -8.25 0.28 5.16
CA ILE A 127 -8.93 1.45 4.60
C ILE A 127 -8.71 1.47 3.09
N ASN A 128 -9.81 1.42 2.33
CA ASN A 128 -9.76 1.54 0.88
C ASN A 128 -9.76 3.03 0.48
N LYS A 129 -8.66 3.50 -0.12
CA LYS A 129 -8.53 4.87 -0.65
C LYS A 129 -8.93 4.98 -2.12
N GLY A 130 -9.57 3.96 -2.68
CA GLY A 130 -9.98 3.86 -4.08
C GLY A 130 -8.87 3.36 -4.99
N LYS A 131 -7.65 3.91 -4.86
CA LYS A 131 -6.47 3.53 -5.68
C LYS A 131 -5.59 2.47 -5.03
N TYR A 132 -5.56 2.44 -3.70
CA TYR A 132 -4.77 1.53 -2.88
C TYR A 132 -5.48 1.24 -1.56
N ILE A 133 -5.03 0.20 -0.87
CA ILE A 133 -5.46 -0.16 0.48
C ILE A 133 -4.33 0.19 1.45
N ILE A 134 -4.69 0.78 2.58
CA ILE A 134 -3.76 1.18 3.64
C ILE A 134 -4.30 0.73 4.99
N ALA A 135 -3.42 0.29 5.88
CA ALA A 135 -3.76 -0.04 7.25
C ALA A 135 -4.14 1.23 8.04
N SER A 136 -5.07 1.09 8.98
CA SER A 136 -5.21 2.00 10.11
C SER A 136 -3.97 1.92 11.01
N LYS A 137 -3.76 2.94 11.86
CA LYS A 137 -2.63 2.95 12.81
C LYS A 137 -2.67 1.72 13.74
N GLU A 138 -3.86 1.34 14.20
CA GLU A 138 -4.05 0.15 15.05
C GLU A 138 -3.63 -1.13 14.32
N ARG A 139 -4.06 -1.28 13.05
CA ARG A 139 -3.68 -2.41 12.21
C ARG A 139 -2.19 -2.44 11.91
N ALA A 140 -1.57 -1.28 11.70
CA ALA A 140 -0.13 -1.16 11.47
C ALA A 140 0.70 -1.52 12.71
N ILE A 141 0.23 -1.16 13.91
CA ILE A 141 0.81 -1.59 15.18
C ILE A 141 0.78 -3.12 15.27
N CYS A 142 -0.39 -3.74 15.06
CA CYS A 142 -0.52 -5.20 15.10
C CYS A 142 0.34 -5.90 14.04
N ASP A 143 0.37 -5.39 12.81
CA ASP A 143 1.25 -5.88 11.74
C ASP A 143 2.73 -5.84 12.15
N ARG A 144 3.16 -4.71 12.75
CA ARG A 144 4.56 -4.53 13.15
C ARG A 144 4.96 -5.50 14.24
N ILE A 145 4.17 -5.59 15.32
CA ILE A 145 4.44 -6.52 16.41
C ILE A 145 4.28 -7.98 15.96
N TYR A 146 3.44 -8.28 14.96
CA TYR A 146 3.31 -9.63 14.40
C TYR A 146 4.63 -10.16 13.83
N LEU A 147 5.42 -9.29 13.22
CA LEU A 147 6.72 -9.65 12.66
C LEU A 147 7.88 -9.51 13.65
N THR A 148 7.83 -8.50 14.51
CA THR A 148 8.92 -8.20 15.45
C THR A 148 8.37 -8.10 16.87
N LYS A 149 8.72 -9.07 17.71
CA LYS A 149 8.33 -9.09 19.13
C LYS A 149 8.92 -7.88 19.87
N ASN A 150 8.15 -7.30 20.80
CA ASN A 150 8.59 -6.19 21.66
C ASN A 150 9.09 -4.96 20.87
N TYR A 151 8.41 -4.64 19.77
CA TYR A 151 8.72 -3.42 19.01
C TYR A 151 8.37 -2.18 19.86
N TYR A 152 9.25 -1.18 19.86
CA TYR A 152 9.05 0.07 20.60
C TYR A 152 8.28 1.09 19.75
N PHE A 153 7.27 1.72 20.34
CA PHE A 153 6.50 2.80 19.73
C PHE A 153 6.73 4.09 20.50
N ASP A 154 6.96 5.19 19.80
CA ASP A 154 7.34 6.48 20.39
C ASP A 154 6.15 7.23 20.98
N ASP A 155 5.01 7.23 20.29
CA ASP A 155 3.78 7.90 20.73
C ASP A 155 2.55 7.04 20.44
N LEU A 156 1.70 6.85 21.45
CA LEU A 156 0.44 6.10 21.35
C LEU A 156 -0.79 6.95 21.74
N GLN A 157 -0.64 8.26 21.95
CA GLN A 157 -1.72 9.13 22.46
C GLN A 157 -2.96 9.14 21.55
N GLN A 158 -2.78 9.03 20.24
CA GLN A 158 -3.87 9.04 19.26
C GLN A 158 -4.35 7.65 18.84
N VAL A 159 -3.94 6.60 19.57
CA VAL A 159 -4.33 5.21 19.28
C VAL A 159 -5.67 4.91 19.95
N ASP A 160 -6.61 4.39 19.16
CA ASP A 160 -7.83 3.81 19.71
C ASP A 160 -7.53 2.42 20.25
N PHE A 161 -7.40 2.30 21.57
CA PHE A 161 -7.03 1.06 22.23
C PHE A 161 -8.12 -0.02 22.19
N GLU A 162 -9.41 0.36 22.14
CA GLU A 162 -10.50 -0.60 22.01
C GLU A 162 -10.43 -1.27 20.63
N LYS A 163 -10.23 -0.46 19.59
CA LYS A 163 -10.05 -0.92 18.22
C LYS A 163 -8.74 -1.70 18.05
N LEU A 164 -7.67 -1.29 18.71
CA LEU A 164 -6.40 -2.04 18.73
C LEU A 164 -6.60 -3.44 19.32
N GLU A 165 -7.29 -3.55 20.45
CA GLU A 165 -7.61 -4.84 21.06
C GLU A 165 -8.49 -5.70 20.13
N GLU A 166 -9.51 -5.11 19.51
CA GLU A 166 -10.37 -5.80 18.54
C GLU A 166 -9.55 -6.35 17.36
N ILE A 167 -8.74 -5.52 16.72
CA ILE A 167 -7.90 -5.91 15.59
C ILE A 167 -6.91 -7.00 15.98
N SER A 168 -6.33 -6.95 17.19
CA SER A 168 -5.36 -7.94 17.65
C SER A 168 -5.87 -9.38 17.58
N LYS A 169 -7.20 -9.59 17.69
CA LYS A 169 -7.85 -10.91 17.70
C LYS A 169 -7.72 -11.67 16.38
N ILE A 170 -7.40 -11.00 15.27
CA ILE A 170 -7.18 -11.66 13.97
C ILE A 170 -5.77 -12.27 13.86
N TYR A 171 -4.87 -11.94 14.81
CA TYR A 171 -3.48 -12.40 14.85
C TYR A 171 -3.31 -13.60 15.80
N ASN A 172 -2.06 -14.02 16.01
CA ASN A 172 -1.75 -15.11 16.93
C ASN A 172 -1.81 -14.66 18.41
N LYS A 173 -1.85 -15.64 19.33
CA LYS A 173 -1.90 -15.40 20.79
C LYS A 173 -0.81 -14.45 21.30
N ARG A 174 0.38 -14.48 20.69
CA ARG A 174 1.49 -13.60 21.08
C ARG A 174 1.13 -12.13 20.84
N VAL A 175 0.63 -11.79 19.66
CA VAL A 175 0.21 -10.42 19.32
C VAL A 175 -0.89 -9.93 20.26
N ILE A 176 -1.89 -10.78 20.55
CA ILE A 176 -2.97 -10.45 21.49
C ILE A 176 -2.39 -10.11 22.88
N LEU A 177 -1.45 -10.90 23.38
CA LEU A 177 -0.82 -10.67 24.68
C LEU A 177 0.06 -9.40 24.69
N GLU A 178 0.78 -9.11 23.60
CA GLU A 178 1.56 -7.89 23.48
C GLU A 178 0.68 -6.64 23.42
N VAL A 179 -0.44 -6.68 22.70
CA VAL A 179 -1.42 -5.57 22.70
C VAL A 179 -2.00 -5.34 24.09
N LYS A 180 -2.34 -6.40 24.83
CA LYS A 180 -2.82 -6.25 26.21
C LYS A 180 -1.79 -5.60 27.13
N LYS A 181 -0.49 -5.88 26.95
CA LYS A 181 0.57 -5.19 27.70
C LYS A 181 0.62 -3.71 27.35
N ILE A 182 0.62 -3.37 26.05
CA ILE A 182 0.59 -1.99 25.58
C ILE A 182 -0.59 -1.22 26.20
N ILE A 183 -1.77 -1.85 26.28
CA ILE A 183 -2.96 -1.23 26.88
C ILE A 183 -2.84 -1.09 28.41
N ASN A 184 -2.18 -2.02 29.10
CA ASN A 184 -2.04 -1.98 30.55
C ASN A 184 -0.93 -1.03 31.02
N ASP A 185 0.10 -0.81 30.19
CA ASP A 185 1.24 0.06 30.49
C ASP A 185 0.94 1.55 30.20
N ARG A 186 -0.33 1.90 29.95
CA ARG A 186 -0.83 3.25 29.69
C ARG A 186 -0.92 4.12 30.95
#